data_AF-A0A841NCV5-F1
#
_entry.id   AF-A0A841NCV5-F1
#
_cell.length_a   1.000
_cell.length_b   1.000
_cell.length_c   1.000
_cell.angle_alpha   90.00
_cell.angle_beta   90.00
_cell.angle_gamma   90.00
#
_symmetry.space_group_name_H-M   'P 1'
#
loop_
_entity.id
_entity.type
_entity.pdbx_description
1 polymer ?
#
loop_
_entity_poly.entity_id
_entity_poly.type
_entity_poly.pdbx_seq_one_letter_code
_entity_poly.pdbx_strand_id
1 'polypeptide(L)'
;MAASIPYIVQTGETLQDIAKKLGIKDWTQLKEYHNQNSGQSTSDIPYSGFTLMTPSQDEIYGMNGETPPLDPVEEQKDAEQKQEQEKKKEEEDKKQEESSKSEHDGKYFVVHNAKCVCDKAENPKQTADLQVTSHKTIVFNDQAEKLVATEDDKTFIPPAATFGKCKLKPSSGGYLPCQLAAAPKWSKTYDSTTVQDKKTLTEISELQCMVGGKITIEKHGQTDSVSNAHADNTNPLELAAVNPAIQQPKKPDLTPEIESVEIIIPQTT
;
A
#
# COMPACT_ATOMS: atom_id res chain seq x y z
N MET A 1 -26.37 -44.90 5.14
CA MET A 1 -27.51 -45.08 6.07
C MET A 1 -26.90 -45.63 7.34
N ALA A 2 -26.96 -44.86 8.43
CA ALA A 2 -26.43 -45.33 9.71
C ALA A 2 -27.22 -46.56 10.15
N ALA A 3 -26.54 -47.55 10.74
CA ALA A 3 -27.20 -48.75 11.20
C ALA A 3 -27.94 -48.44 12.50
N SER A 4 -29.23 -48.78 12.57
CA SER A 4 -29.99 -48.75 13.81
C SER A 4 -29.32 -49.57 14.90
N ILE A 5 -29.26 -49.03 16.12
CA ILE A 5 -28.57 -49.66 17.24
C ILE A 5 -29.63 -50.43 18.07
N PRO A 6 -29.44 -51.74 18.36
CA PRO A 6 -30.35 -52.48 19.21
C PRO A 6 -30.15 -52.11 20.69
N TYR A 7 -31.23 -51.72 21.37
CA TYR A 7 -31.27 -51.39 22.79
C TYR A 7 -32.18 -52.35 23.55
N ILE A 8 -31.69 -52.94 24.64
CA ILE A 8 -32.46 -53.86 25.48
C ILE A 8 -33.11 -53.08 26.63
N VAL A 9 -34.44 -53.04 26.61
CA VAL A 9 -35.26 -52.36 27.62
C VAL A 9 -35.07 -53.00 28.99
N GLN A 10 -34.76 -52.19 30.00
CA GLN A 10 -34.63 -52.63 31.40
C GLN A 10 -35.99 -52.62 32.10
N THR A 11 -36.08 -53.34 33.23
CA THR A 11 -37.33 -53.48 33.99
C THR A 11 -37.86 -52.13 34.47
N GLY A 12 -39.07 -51.77 34.03
CA GLY A 12 -39.77 -50.56 34.45
C GLY A 12 -39.43 -49.29 33.67
N GLU A 13 -38.64 -49.37 32.59
CA GLU A 13 -38.34 -48.22 31.74
C GLU A 13 -39.51 -47.89 30.81
N THR A 14 -39.80 -46.59 30.68
CA THR A 14 -40.74 -46.09 29.66
C THR A 14 -39.98 -45.62 28.41
N LEU A 15 -40.65 -45.49 27.27
CA LEU A 15 -40.04 -44.89 26.08
C LEU A 15 -39.52 -43.48 26.33
N GLN A 16 -40.15 -42.73 27.23
CA GLN A 16 -39.70 -41.39 27.62
C GLN A 16 -38.35 -41.43 28.35
N ASP A 17 -38.16 -42.40 29.24
CA ASP A 17 -36.90 -42.54 29.97
C ASP A 17 -35.77 -42.97 29.04
N ILE A 18 -36.05 -43.85 28.10
CA ILE A 18 -35.08 -44.31 27.09
C ILE A 18 -34.73 -43.16 26.14
N ALA A 19 -35.72 -42.40 25.66
CA ALA A 19 -35.50 -41.23 24.81
C ALA A 19 -34.62 -40.19 25.50
N LYS A 20 -34.88 -39.89 26.78
CA LYS A 20 -34.04 -38.98 27.58
C LYS A 20 -32.61 -39.49 27.73
N LYS A 21 -32.42 -40.80 27.96
CA LYS A 21 -31.08 -41.41 28.07
C LYS A 21 -30.29 -41.31 26.78
N LEU A 22 -30.98 -41.37 25.64
CA LEU A 22 -30.37 -41.25 24.31
C LEU A 22 -30.23 -39.79 23.85
N GLY A 23 -30.73 -38.82 24.60
CA GLY A 23 -30.69 -37.39 24.21
C GLY A 23 -31.71 -37.00 23.14
N ILE A 24 -32.75 -37.81 22.92
CA ILE A 24 -33.84 -37.51 22.00
C ILE A 24 -34.83 -36.56 22.69
N LYS A 25 -35.08 -35.38 22.11
CA LYS A 25 -35.96 -34.36 22.71
C LYS A 25 -37.44 -34.78 22.68
N ASP A 26 -37.86 -35.42 21.60
CA ASP A 26 -39.22 -35.92 21.43
C ASP A 26 -39.25 -37.46 21.45
N TRP A 27 -39.73 -38.03 22.56
CA TRP A 27 -39.82 -39.47 22.73
C TRP A 27 -40.73 -40.18 21.71
N THR A 28 -41.66 -39.46 21.08
CA THR A 28 -42.52 -40.03 20.03
C THR A 28 -41.73 -40.33 18.76
N GLN A 29 -40.64 -39.59 18.50
CA GLN A 29 -39.71 -39.87 17.41
C GLN A 29 -38.99 -41.20 17.61
N LEU A 30 -38.66 -41.57 18.85
CA LEU A 30 -38.07 -42.88 19.16
C LEU A 30 -39.05 -44.04 18.88
N LYS A 31 -40.34 -43.83 19.18
CA LYS A 31 -41.40 -44.79 18.86
C LYS A 31 -41.56 -44.97 17.36
N GLU A 32 -41.60 -43.87 16.62
CA GLU A 32 -41.73 -43.88 15.16
C GLU A 32 -40.51 -44.52 14.49
N TYR A 33 -39.29 -44.18 14.95
CA TYR A 33 -38.05 -44.77 14.46
C TYR A 33 -38.05 -46.29 14.61
N HIS A 34 -38.45 -46.79 15.79
CA HIS A 34 -38.55 -48.23 16.00
C HIS A 34 -39.55 -48.87 15.05
N ASN A 35 -40.76 -48.31 14.91
CA ASN A 35 -41.80 -48.87 14.05
C ASN A 35 -41.35 -48.95 12.58
N GLN A 36 -40.66 -47.91 12.09
CA GLN A 36 -40.15 -47.86 10.72
C GLN A 36 -39.04 -48.88 10.45
N ASN A 37 -38.21 -49.15 11.46
CA ASN A 37 -37.01 -49.96 11.28
C ASN A 37 -37.14 -51.42 11.78
N SER A 38 -38.10 -51.72 12.65
CA SER A 38 -38.41 -53.09 13.11
C SER A 38 -39.64 -53.69 12.43
N GLY A 39 -40.50 -52.85 11.83
CA GLY A 39 -41.80 -53.28 11.29
C GLY A 39 -42.81 -53.73 12.36
N GLN A 40 -42.50 -53.53 13.65
CA GLN A 40 -43.36 -53.88 14.79
C GLN A 40 -43.71 -52.64 15.60
N SER A 41 -44.98 -52.53 16.00
CA SER A 41 -45.43 -51.46 16.87
C SER A 41 -44.95 -51.68 18.31
N THR A 42 -44.26 -50.70 18.88
CA THR A 42 -43.91 -50.71 20.31
C THR A 42 -44.94 -49.95 21.17
N SER A 43 -45.19 -50.44 22.38
CA SER A 43 -46.05 -49.79 23.38
C SER A 43 -45.31 -48.67 24.11
N ASP A 44 -46.04 -47.71 24.69
CA ASP A 44 -45.43 -46.59 25.43
C ASP A 44 -44.61 -47.04 26.66
N ILE A 45 -44.96 -48.22 27.18
CA ILE A 45 -44.27 -48.93 28.27
C ILE A 45 -43.84 -50.30 27.73
N PRO A 46 -42.64 -50.41 27.14
CA PRO A 46 -42.14 -51.69 26.65
C PRO A 46 -41.83 -52.65 27.82
N TYR A 47 -41.97 -53.95 27.58
CA TYR A 47 -41.65 -54.95 28.59
C TYR A 47 -40.13 -55.16 28.72
N SER A 48 -39.69 -55.57 29.92
CA SER A 48 -38.28 -55.87 30.19
C SER A 48 -37.74 -56.94 29.23
N GLY A 49 -36.59 -56.69 28.62
CA GLY A 49 -35.98 -57.58 27.62
C GLY A 49 -36.46 -57.36 26.19
N PHE A 50 -37.39 -56.43 25.94
CA PHE A 50 -37.76 -56.02 24.60
C PHE A 50 -36.57 -55.34 23.89
N THR A 51 -36.37 -55.66 22.61
CA THR A 51 -35.31 -55.04 21.80
C THR A 51 -35.87 -53.85 21.03
N LEU A 52 -35.54 -52.65 21.49
CA LEU A 52 -35.87 -51.40 20.83
C LEU A 52 -34.80 -51.06 19.79
N MET A 53 -35.21 -50.52 18.64
CA MET A 53 -34.28 -50.02 17.62
C MET A 53 -34.11 -48.53 17.87
N THR A 54 -32.87 -48.09 18.09
CA THR A 54 -32.57 -46.69 18.42
C THR A 54 -31.71 -46.05 17.34
N PRO A 55 -31.90 -44.75 17.05
CA PRO A 55 -31.08 -44.00 16.10
C PRO A 55 -29.62 -43.88 16.56
N SER A 56 -28.70 -43.65 15.62
CA SER A 56 -27.32 -43.27 15.94
C SER A 56 -27.24 -41.84 16.47
N GLN A 57 -26.12 -41.46 17.08
CA GLN A 57 -25.94 -40.11 17.62
C GLN A 57 -26.11 -39.01 16.55
N ASP A 58 -25.61 -39.24 15.32
CA ASP A 58 -25.80 -38.32 14.19
C ASP A 58 -27.27 -38.18 13.76
N GLU A 59 -28.01 -39.29 13.79
CA GLU A 59 -29.45 -39.29 13.50
C GLU A 59 -30.23 -38.58 14.61
N ILE A 60 -29.81 -38.70 15.87
CA ILE A 60 -30.39 -37.98 17.01
C ILE A 60 -30.17 -36.47 16.86
N TYR A 61 -28.97 -36.03 16.45
CA TYR A 61 -28.72 -34.62 16.12
C TYR A 61 -29.65 -34.13 15.02
N GLY A 62 -29.81 -34.90 13.93
CA GLY A 62 -30.75 -34.60 12.86
C GLY A 62 -32.21 -34.53 13.32
N MET A 63 -32.65 -35.48 14.16
CA MET A 63 -34.00 -35.53 14.73
C MET A 63 -34.30 -34.36 15.67
N ASN A 64 -33.27 -33.87 16.38
CA ASN A 64 -33.35 -32.72 17.27
C ASN A 64 -33.15 -31.37 16.57
N GLY A 65 -32.80 -31.36 15.28
CA GLY A 65 -32.44 -30.15 14.53
C GLY A 65 -31.14 -29.50 15.01
N GLU A 66 -30.24 -30.28 15.61
CA GLU A 66 -28.97 -29.83 16.16
C GLU A 66 -27.83 -30.17 15.18
N THR A 67 -26.85 -29.27 15.06
CA THR A 67 -25.61 -29.57 14.35
C THR A 67 -24.71 -30.41 15.25
N PRO A 68 -24.11 -31.50 14.74
CA PRO A 68 -23.09 -32.24 15.49
C PRO A 68 -21.98 -31.28 15.97
N PRO A 69 -21.48 -31.42 17.21
CA PRO A 69 -20.31 -30.68 17.65
C PRO A 69 -19.16 -30.96 16.69
N LEU A 70 -18.53 -29.91 16.16
CA LEU A 70 -17.33 -30.05 15.33
C LEU A 70 -16.25 -30.73 16.16
N ASP A 71 -15.61 -31.75 15.59
CA ASP A 71 -14.53 -32.45 16.28
C ASP A 71 -13.38 -31.44 16.52
N PRO A 72 -12.83 -31.34 17.75
CA PRO A 72 -11.78 -30.37 18.07
C PRO A 72 -10.53 -30.46 17.15
N VAL A 73 -10.32 -31.63 16.55
CA VAL A 73 -9.22 -31.91 15.63
C VAL A 73 -9.50 -31.36 14.22
N GLU A 74 -10.76 -31.35 13.77
CA GLU A 74 -11.15 -30.73 12.49
C GLU A 74 -11.11 -29.21 12.60
N GLU A 75 -11.64 -28.65 13.70
CA GLU A 75 -11.64 -27.19 13.93
C GLU A 75 -10.21 -26.62 14.00
N GLN A 76 -9.26 -27.36 14.62
CA GLN A 76 -7.85 -26.99 14.63
C GLN A 76 -7.20 -27.02 13.24
N LYS A 77 -7.51 -28.03 12.42
CA LYS A 77 -6.97 -28.13 11.05
C LYS A 77 -7.48 -27.02 10.15
N ASP A 78 -8.75 -26.67 10.26
CA ASP A 78 -9.34 -25.58 9.47
C ASP A 78 -8.74 -24.22 9.85
N ALA A 79 -8.53 -23.98 11.15
CA ALA A 79 -7.89 -22.76 11.62
C ALA A 79 -6.43 -22.63 11.14
N GLU A 80 -5.66 -23.73 11.18
CA GLU A 80 -4.26 -23.76 10.75
C GLU A 80 -4.12 -23.59 9.24
N GLN A 81 -5.01 -24.23 8.44
CA GLN A 81 -5.07 -24.02 7.00
C GLN A 81 -5.43 -22.58 6.61
N LYS A 82 -6.36 -21.96 7.34
CA LYS A 82 -6.77 -20.58 7.10
C LYS A 82 -5.64 -19.59 7.39
N GLN A 83 -4.92 -19.79 8.50
CA GLN A 83 -3.73 -18.99 8.83
C GLN A 83 -2.60 -19.17 7.80
N GLU A 84 -2.36 -20.39 7.31
CA GLU A 84 -1.33 -20.62 6.30
C GLU A 84 -1.69 -20.00 4.93
N GLN A 85 -2.98 -20.01 4.56
CA GLN A 85 -3.47 -19.31 3.37
C GLN A 85 -3.34 -17.79 3.48
N GLU A 86 -3.71 -17.20 4.62
CA GLU A 86 -3.57 -15.76 4.86
C GLU A 86 -2.09 -15.35 4.80
N LYS A 87 -1.21 -16.13 5.42
CA LYS A 87 0.24 -15.87 5.39
C LYS A 87 0.83 -15.96 3.99
N LYS A 88 0.44 -16.97 3.19
CA LYS A 88 0.88 -17.10 1.79
C LYS A 88 0.41 -15.93 0.94
N LYS A 89 -0.82 -15.47 1.14
CA LYS A 89 -1.38 -14.32 0.43
C LYS A 89 -0.63 -13.03 0.77
N GLU A 90 -0.30 -12.81 2.04
CA GLU A 90 0.46 -11.64 2.49
C GLU A 90 1.91 -11.65 1.96
N GLU A 91 2.52 -12.83 1.86
CA GLU A 91 3.87 -13.00 1.26
C GLU A 91 3.84 -12.75 -0.26
N GLU A 92 2.79 -13.18 -0.93
CA GLU A 92 2.58 -12.96 -2.37
C GLU A 92 2.32 -11.47 -2.67
N ASP A 93 1.47 -10.80 -1.87
CA ASP A 93 1.21 -9.36 -1.96
C ASP A 93 2.51 -8.55 -1.74
N LYS A 94 3.32 -8.88 -0.71
CA LYS A 94 4.63 -8.23 -0.49
C LYS A 94 5.60 -8.43 -1.65
N LYS A 95 5.64 -9.64 -2.20
CA LYS A 95 6.52 -9.95 -3.35
C LYS A 95 6.04 -9.23 -4.61
N GLN A 96 4.73 -9.03 -4.75
CA GLN A 96 4.13 -8.29 -5.84
C GLN A 96 4.40 -6.78 -5.69
N GLU A 97 4.32 -6.22 -4.49
CA GLU A 97 4.75 -4.84 -4.18
C GLU A 97 6.24 -4.61 -4.46
N GLU A 98 7.12 -5.52 -4.03
CA GLU A 98 8.56 -5.43 -4.33
C GLU A 98 8.85 -5.52 -5.84
N SER A 99 8.11 -6.35 -6.58
CA SER A 99 8.25 -6.45 -8.03
C SER A 99 7.71 -5.22 -8.79
N SER A 100 6.86 -4.43 -8.14
CA SER A 100 6.21 -3.23 -8.71
C SER A 100 6.94 -1.93 -8.38
N LYS A 101 7.96 -1.98 -7.51
CA LYS A 101 8.70 -0.80 -7.09
C LYS A 101 9.55 -0.26 -8.25
N SER A 102 9.08 0.80 -8.88
CA SER A 102 9.84 1.48 -9.94
C SER A 102 11.12 2.12 -9.37
N GLU A 103 12.17 2.27 -10.18
CA GLU A 103 13.41 3.00 -9.79
C GLU A 103 13.15 4.48 -9.40
N HIS A 104 11.96 4.97 -9.72
CA HIS A 104 11.48 6.31 -9.43
C HIS A 104 10.79 6.43 -8.05
N ASP A 105 10.52 5.31 -7.38
CA ASP A 105 9.89 5.30 -6.06
C ASP A 105 10.79 6.01 -5.02
N GLY A 106 10.23 6.99 -4.31
CA GLY A 106 10.96 7.84 -3.37
C GLY A 106 11.86 8.90 -4.02
N LYS A 107 11.71 9.19 -5.32
CA LYS A 107 12.43 10.28 -6.01
C LYS A 107 11.55 11.51 -6.19
N TYR A 108 12.14 12.70 -6.07
CA TYR A 108 11.42 13.95 -6.28
C TYR A 108 11.16 14.21 -7.77
N PHE A 109 9.98 14.75 -8.07
CA PHE A 109 9.67 15.29 -9.39
C PHE A 109 10.51 16.52 -9.70
N VAL A 110 10.94 16.65 -10.95
CA VAL A 110 11.68 17.83 -11.41
C VAL A 110 10.68 18.92 -11.78
N VAL A 111 10.95 20.15 -11.38
CA VAL A 111 10.11 21.31 -11.71
C VAL A 111 10.90 22.41 -12.41
N HIS A 112 10.19 23.43 -12.87
CA HIS A 112 10.76 24.62 -13.49
C HIS A 112 11.87 25.25 -12.62
N ASN A 113 12.98 25.64 -13.26
CA ASN A 113 14.22 26.09 -12.62
C ASN A 113 14.99 25.02 -11.83
N ALA A 114 14.79 23.74 -12.14
CA ALA A 114 15.66 22.67 -11.65
C ALA A 114 17.10 22.89 -12.14
N LYS A 115 18.09 22.68 -11.24
CA LYS A 115 19.51 22.83 -11.58
C LYS A 115 20.02 21.54 -12.18
N CYS A 116 20.58 21.63 -13.37
CA CYS A 116 21.18 20.51 -14.08
C CYS A 116 22.68 20.73 -14.28
N VAL A 117 23.43 19.64 -14.39
CA VAL A 117 24.89 19.64 -14.63
C VAL A 117 25.23 18.72 -15.79
N CYS A 118 26.32 19.01 -16.50
CA CYS A 118 26.82 18.20 -17.61
C CYS A 118 28.19 17.62 -17.27
N ASP A 119 28.37 16.31 -17.46
CA ASP A 119 29.62 15.60 -17.15
C ASP A 119 30.82 16.03 -18.02
N LYS A 120 30.54 16.63 -19.19
CA LYS A 120 31.56 17.14 -20.11
C LYS A 120 31.78 18.65 -20.02
N ALA A 121 31.24 19.31 -18.99
CA ALA A 121 31.57 20.71 -18.72
C ALA A 121 33.05 20.85 -18.33
N GLU A 122 33.71 21.92 -18.79
CA GLU A 122 35.06 22.29 -18.34
C GLU A 122 35.08 22.52 -16.83
N ASN A 123 34.14 23.32 -16.34
CA ASN A 123 33.88 23.56 -14.93
C ASN A 123 32.75 22.62 -14.44
N PRO A 124 33.03 21.64 -13.58
CA PRO A 124 32.02 20.70 -13.08
C PRO A 124 30.97 21.34 -12.17
N LYS A 125 31.23 22.54 -11.63
CA LYS A 125 30.25 23.29 -10.82
C LYS A 125 29.29 24.14 -11.65
N GLN A 126 29.49 24.16 -12.97
CA GLN A 126 28.63 24.93 -13.85
C GLN A 126 27.27 24.25 -13.97
N THR A 127 26.24 24.96 -13.53
CA THR A 127 24.85 24.52 -13.58
C THR A 127 24.08 25.31 -14.62
N ALA A 128 23.00 24.72 -15.13
CA ALA A 128 22.00 25.39 -15.95
C ALA A 128 20.61 25.08 -15.42
N ASP A 129 19.72 26.07 -15.48
CA ASP A 129 18.36 25.95 -14.98
C ASP A 129 17.44 25.43 -16.08
N LEU A 130 16.77 24.29 -15.83
CA LEU A 130 15.83 23.66 -16.75
C LEU A 130 14.56 24.51 -16.87
N GLN A 131 14.17 24.81 -18.11
CA GLN A 131 12.96 25.55 -18.43
C GLN A 131 11.86 24.59 -18.87
N VAL A 132 10.77 24.57 -18.10
CA VAL A 132 9.54 23.89 -18.49
C VAL A 132 8.79 24.77 -19.49
N THR A 133 8.67 24.28 -20.72
CA THR A 133 7.99 24.91 -21.87
C THR A 133 6.91 24.02 -22.46
N SER A 134 6.87 22.74 -22.07
CA SER A 134 5.95 21.73 -22.58
C SER A 134 4.48 22.03 -22.27
N HIS A 135 4.18 22.72 -21.18
CA HIS A 135 2.83 23.07 -20.74
C HIS A 135 2.83 24.30 -19.83
N LYS A 136 1.63 24.81 -19.51
CA LYS A 136 1.40 25.96 -18.61
C LYS A 136 0.56 25.62 -17.37
N THR A 137 0.25 24.34 -17.16
CA THR A 137 -0.59 23.86 -16.06
C THR A 137 0.25 23.47 -14.84
N ILE A 138 -0.12 23.92 -13.65
CA ILE A 138 0.56 23.63 -12.37
C ILE A 138 0.20 22.20 -11.94
N VAL A 139 1.19 21.37 -11.58
CA VAL A 139 0.92 19.94 -11.25
C VAL A 139 1.40 19.50 -9.86
N PHE A 140 2.17 20.26 -9.07
CA PHE A 140 2.45 19.88 -7.66
C PHE A 140 2.49 21.06 -6.67
N ASN A 141 2.27 20.74 -5.40
CA ASN A 141 1.51 21.46 -4.35
C ASN A 141 2.14 22.70 -3.66
N ASP A 142 1.23 23.53 -3.11
CA ASP A 142 1.28 24.57 -2.06
C ASP A 142 2.44 25.61 -2.00
N GLN A 143 2.04 26.88 -2.20
CA GLN A 143 2.78 28.16 -2.10
C GLN A 143 3.67 28.60 -3.27
N ALA A 144 4.08 27.72 -4.19
CA ALA A 144 4.82 28.15 -5.39
C ALA A 144 4.28 27.46 -6.65
N GLU A 145 3.70 28.25 -7.56
CA GLU A 145 3.23 27.81 -8.89
C GLU A 145 4.39 27.32 -9.77
N LYS A 146 4.88 26.09 -9.53
CA LYS A 146 5.98 25.49 -10.29
C LYS A 146 5.45 24.40 -11.23
N LEU A 147 5.81 24.53 -12.51
CA LEU A 147 5.46 23.58 -13.57
C LEU A 147 6.36 22.34 -13.49
N VAL A 148 5.82 21.15 -13.71
CA VAL A 148 6.57 19.88 -13.69
C VAL A 148 7.33 19.72 -15.00
N ALA A 149 8.55 19.22 -14.96
CA ALA A 149 9.29 18.94 -16.17
C ALA A 149 8.88 17.59 -16.79
N THR A 150 8.79 17.57 -18.12
CA THR A 150 8.44 16.41 -18.94
C THR A 150 9.57 16.07 -19.90
N GLU A 151 9.46 14.92 -20.58
CA GLU A 151 10.41 14.48 -21.60
C GLU A 151 10.57 15.44 -22.81
N ASP A 152 9.69 16.42 -22.97
CA ASP A 152 9.81 17.45 -24.02
C ASP A 152 10.62 18.67 -23.57
N ASP A 153 10.81 18.86 -22.26
CA ASP A 153 11.51 20.02 -21.70
C ASP A 153 13.02 19.86 -21.83
N LYS A 154 13.59 20.54 -22.84
CA LYS A 154 15.01 20.42 -23.24
C LYS A 154 15.72 21.77 -23.32
N THR A 155 15.03 22.81 -22.86
CA THR A 155 15.50 24.20 -22.86
C THR A 155 16.13 24.54 -21.52
N PHE A 156 17.26 25.24 -21.54
CA PHE A 156 18.01 25.59 -20.34
C PHE A 156 18.40 27.06 -20.33
N ILE A 157 18.58 27.62 -19.13
CA ILE A 157 19.10 28.97 -18.91
C ILE A 157 20.46 28.87 -18.22
N PRO A 158 21.52 29.53 -18.73
CA PRO A 158 21.52 30.35 -19.95
C PRO A 158 21.46 29.50 -21.25
N PRO A 159 20.84 30.02 -22.34
CA PRO A 159 20.78 29.30 -23.62
C PRO A 159 22.12 29.31 -24.36
N ALA A 160 22.91 30.37 -24.19
CA ALA A 160 24.27 30.44 -24.69
C ALA A 160 25.24 29.90 -23.63
N ALA A 161 26.15 29.01 -24.03
CA ALA A 161 27.11 28.40 -23.12
C ALA A 161 26.42 27.76 -21.90
N THR A 162 25.38 26.96 -22.14
CA THR A 162 24.49 26.39 -21.11
C THR A 162 25.26 25.80 -19.93
N PHE A 163 26.25 24.97 -20.21
CA PHE A 163 27.16 24.40 -19.20
C PHE A 163 28.59 24.96 -19.31
N GLY A 164 28.74 26.23 -19.70
CA GLY A 164 30.03 26.88 -19.88
C GLY A 164 30.75 26.39 -21.13
N LYS A 165 32.01 25.95 -21.02
CA LYS A 165 32.77 25.35 -22.13
C LYS A 165 32.67 23.83 -22.13
N CYS A 166 32.63 23.20 -23.31
CA CYS A 166 32.44 21.76 -23.46
C CYS A 166 33.74 21.03 -23.82
N LYS A 167 34.18 20.09 -22.98
CA LYS A 167 35.39 19.27 -23.19
C LYS A 167 35.38 18.44 -24.48
N LEU A 168 34.18 18.15 -25.01
CA LEU A 168 34.02 17.40 -26.26
C LEU A 168 34.02 18.29 -27.53
N LYS A 169 34.20 19.61 -27.38
CA LYS A 169 34.33 20.54 -28.51
C LYS A 169 35.65 21.32 -28.43
N PRO A 170 36.81 20.69 -28.70
CA PRO A 170 38.10 21.38 -28.72
C PRO A 170 38.19 22.40 -29.86
N SER A 171 38.97 23.45 -29.64
CA SER A 171 39.29 24.52 -30.59
C SER A 171 40.73 24.99 -30.37
N SER A 172 41.31 25.73 -31.31
CA SER A 172 42.72 26.17 -31.26
C SER A 172 43.10 27.00 -30.02
N GLY A 173 42.12 27.53 -29.28
CA GLY A 173 42.32 28.30 -28.04
C GLY A 173 41.66 27.71 -26.79
N GLY A 174 41.30 26.43 -26.79
CA GLY A 174 40.64 25.76 -25.65
C GLY A 174 39.38 25.01 -26.09
N TYR A 175 38.27 25.24 -25.40
CA TYR A 175 37.00 24.55 -25.67
C TYR A 175 35.91 25.54 -26.10
N LEU A 176 35.07 25.12 -27.06
CA LEU A 176 33.92 25.90 -27.49
C LEU A 176 32.82 25.90 -26.41
N PRO A 177 31.97 26.95 -26.38
CA PRO A 177 30.84 26.99 -25.47
C PRO A 177 29.90 25.82 -25.68
N CYS A 178 29.33 25.32 -24.58
CA CYS A 178 28.33 24.29 -24.60
C CYS A 178 27.06 24.84 -25.25
N GLN A 179 26.78 24.32 -26.45
CA GLN A 179 25.53 24.52 -27.16
C GLN A 179 24.90 23.15 -27.33
N LEU A 180 23.70 23.00 -26.76
CA LEU A 180 22.94 21.77 -26.83
C LEU A 180 22.62 21.48 -28.30
N ALA A 181 23.01 20.29 -28.77
CA ALA A 181 22.71 19.87 -30.13
C ALA A 181 21.19 19.71 -30.32
N ALA A 182 20.72 19.76 -31.57
CA ALA A 182 19.31 19.57 -31.87
C ALA A 182 18.78 18.24 -31.34
N ALA A 183 17.52 18.20 -30.88
CA ALA A 183 16.81 16.99 -30.47
C ALA A 183 17.52 16.09 -29.41
N PRO A 184 17.96 16.62 -28.26
CA PRO A 184 18.45 15.78 -27.16
C PRO A 184 17.29 14.93 -26.60
N LYS A 185 17.61 13.77 -26.02
CA LYS A 185 16.61 12.79 -25.55
C LYS A 185 16.79 12.45 -24.07
N TRP A 186 15.71 12.55 -23.32
CA TRP A 186 15.65 12.10 -21.93
C TRP A 186 15.64 10.57 -21.85
N SER A 187 16.26 10.08 -20.79
CA SER A 187 16.31 8.67 -20.38
C SER A 187 15.97 8.60 -18.90
N LYS A 188 15.51 7.43 -18.43
CA LYS A 188 14.96 7.26 -17.08
C LYS A 188 13.85 8.28 -16.81
N THR A 189 12.87 8.33 -17.69
CA THR A 189 11.65 9.12 -17.51
C THR A 189 10.64 8.30 -16.71
N TYR A 190 9.79 8.94 -15.93
CA TYR A 190 8.79 8.23 -15.15
C TYR A 190 7.51 7.98 -15.96
N ASP A 191 7.26 6.71 -16.27
CA ASP A 191 6.10 6.28 -17.06
C ASP A 191 4.76 6.34 -16.30
N SER A 192 4.77 6.15 -14.98
CA SER A 192 3.54 6.04 -14.19
C SER A 192 2.82 7.38 -13.96
N THR A 193 3.51 8.51 -14.16
CA THR A 193 2.91 9.84 -14.05
C THR A 193 3.16 10.62 -15.33
N THR A 194 2.08 11.00 -16.01
CA THR A 194 2.12 11.73 -17.27
C THR A 194 1.44 13.09 -17.14
N VAL A 195 2.02 14.11 -17.76
CA VAL A 195 1.41 15.44 -17.92
C VAL A 195 1.15 15.66 -19.40
N GLN A 196 -0.12 15.85 -19.79
CA GLN A 196 -0.53 15.97 -21.20
C GLN A 196 0.02 14.82 -22.07
N ASP A 197 -0.12 13.58 -21.61
CA ASP A 197 0.36 12.36 -22.28
C ASP A 197 1.88 12.26 -22.44
N LYS A 198 2.65 13.11 -21.74
CA LYS A 198 4.12 13.10 -21.74
C LYS A 198 4.64 12.60 -20.41
N LYS A 199 5.71 11.80 -20.44
CA LYS A 199 6.33 11.26 -19.23
C LYS A 199 6.98 12.37 -18.43
N THR A 200 6.87 12.26 -17.10
CA THR A 200 7.45 13.22 -16.17
C THR A 200 8.92 12.90 -15.87
N LEU A 201 9.67 13.91 -15.45
CA LEU A 201 11.06 13.76 -15.03
C LEU A 201 11.16 13.68 -13.51
N THR A 202 12.07 12.84 -13.02
CA THR A 202 12.47 12.77 -11.60
C THR A 202 13.98 12.99 -11.47
N GLU A 203 14.50 13.07 -10.24
CA GLU A 203 15.93 13.29 -9.96
C GLU A 203 16.89 12.31 -10.68
N ILE A 204 16.41 11.12 -11.02
CA ILE A 204 17.22 10.11 -11.73
C ILE A 204 17.16 10.25 -13.25
N SER A 205 16.34 11.15 -13.78
CA SER A 205 16.23 11.41 -15.21
C SER A 205 17.52 12.01 -15.76
N GLU A 206 17.96 11.51 -16.92
CA GLU A 206 19.21 11.92 -17.56
C GLU A 206 18.94 12.34 -19.01
N LEU A 207 19.46 13.50 -19.43
CA LEU A 207 19.36 13.98 -20.80
C LEU A 207 20.66 13.70 -21.55
N GLN A 208 20.56 12.96 -22.66
CA GLN A 208 21.70 12.65 -23.52
C GLN A 208 21.88 13.77 -24.55
N CYS A 209 23.02 14.47 -24.49
CA CYS A 209 23.45 15.41 -25.52
C CYS A 209 24.06 14.64 -26.69
N MET A 210 23.65 14.94 -27.93
CA MET A 210 24.16 14.24 -29.12
C MET A 210 25.67 14.35 -29.34
N VAL A 211 26.33 15.33 -28.70
CA VAL A 211 27.79 15.49 -28.73
C VAL A 211 28.48 14.41 -27.89
N GLY A 212 27.75 13.72 -27.00
CA GLY A 212 28.25 12.67 -26.11
C GLY A 212 28.34 13.07 -24.64
N GLY A 213 27.72 14.20 -24.25
CA GLY A 213 27.61 14.62 -22.85
C GLY A 213 26.33 14.10 -22.20
N LYS A 214 26.41 13.74 -20.92
CA LYS A 214 25.28 13.37 -20.09
C LYS A 214 24.93 14.54 -19.17
N ILE A 215 23.67 14.95 -19.21
CA ILE A 215 23.13 15.99 -18.34
C ILE A 215 22.27 15.32 -17.26
N THR A 216 22.56 15.62 -16.00
CA THR A 216 21.85 15.07 -14.83
C THR A 216 21.25 16.19 -14.00
N ILE A 217 20.22 15.88 -13.22
CA ILE A 217 19.60 16.83 -12.30
C ILE A 217 20.40 16.86 -10.99
N GLU A 218 20.88 18.04 -10.62
CA GLU A 218 21.56 18.27 -9.34
C GLU A 218 20.56 18.76 -8.27
N LYS A 219 19.59 19.59 -8.66
CA LYS A 219 18.49 20.00 -7.78
C LYS A 219 17.17 19.94 -8.53
N HIS A 220 16.19 19.25 -7.97
CA HIS A 220 14.85 19.08 -8.58
C HIS A 220 14.06 20.39 -8.69
N GLY A 221 14.46 21.45 -7.99
CA GLY A 221 13.88 22.80 -8.13
C GLY A 221 12.59 23.02 -7.34
N GLN A 222 12.08 21.99 -6.65
CA GLN A 222 10.95 22.19 -5.72
C GLN A 222 11.41 23.06 -4.55
N THR A 223 10.47 23.80 -3.96
CA THR A 223 10.77 24.49 -2.71
C THR A 223 10.63 23.47 -1.60
N ASP A 224 11.68 23.25 -0.81
CA ASP A 224 11.59 22.50 0.44
C ASP A 224 10.79 23.31 1.46
N SER A 225 9.49 23.48 1.21
CA SER A 225 8.56 23.77 2.28
C SER A 225 8.40 22.45 3.02
N VAL A 226 9.40 22.11 3.86
CA VAL A 226 9.04 21.47 5.12
C VAL A 226 8.19 22.52 5.82
N SER A 227 6.89 22.52 5.50
CA SER A 227 5.94 23.33 6.21
C SER A 227 6.14 22.96 7.67
N ASN A 228 6.59 23.92 8.47
CA ASN A 228 6.64 23.75 9.91
C ASN A 228 5.27 23.28 10.45
N ALA A 229 4.19 23.39 9.68
CA ALA A 229 2.90 22.76 9.94
C ALA A 229 2.93 21.23 10.20
N HIS A 230 3.78 20.44 9.51
CA HIS A 230 3.93 19.00 9.80
C HIS A 230 4.87 18.73 10.99
N ALA A 231 5.86 19.59 11.21
CA ALA A 231 6.77 19.49 12.36
C ALA A 231 6.11 19.96 13.66
N ASP A 232 5.18 20.93 13.60
CA ASP A 232 4.48 21.50 14.76
C ASP A 232 3.26 20.66 15.19
N ASN A 233 2.69 19.82 14.31
CA ASN A 233 1.59 18.89 14.65
C ASN A 233 2.04 17.45 14.94
N THR A 234 3.31 17.11 14.72
CA THR A 234 3.82 15.78 15.06
C THR A 234 4.10 15.70 16.55
N ASN A 235 3.39 14.82 17.26
CA ASN A 235 3.64 14.59 18.68
C ASN A 235 5.07 14.02 18.87
N PRO A 236 5.97 14.73 19.57
CA PRO A 236 7.37 14.32 19.71
C PRO A 236 7.55 12.97 20.41
N LEU A 237 6.54 12.49 21.16
CA LEU A 237 6.53 11.15 21.75
C LEU A 237 6.34 10.03 20.72
N GLU A 238 5.54 10.25 19.67
CA GLU A 238 5.30 9.24 18.63
C GLU A 238 6.49 9.14 17.66
N LEU A 239 7.14 10.26 17.37
CA LEU A 239 8.32 10.28 16.49
C LEU A 239 9.55 9.63 17.15
N ALA A 240 9.69 9.76 18.47
CA ALA A 240 10.76 9.11 19.24
C ALA A 240 10.57 7.59 19.38
N ALA A 241 9.32 7.10 19.29
CA ALA A 241 9.01 5.68 19.36
C ALA A 241 9.43 4.91 18.09
N VAL A 242 9.45 5.58 16.92
CA VAL A 242 9.74 4.94 15.63
C VAL A 242 11.18 5.09 15.16
N ASN A 243 11.91 6.13 15.59
CA ASN A 243 13.33 6.28 15.27
C ASN A 243 14.09 7.12 16.32
N PRO A 244 14.69 6.47 17.34
CA PRO A 244 15.37 7.17 18.44
C PRO A 244 16.65 7.92 18.04
N ALA A 245 17.10 7.86 16.77
CA ALA A 245 18.30 8.55 16.28
C ALA A 245 18.03 9.94 15.66
N ILE A 246 16.77 10.37 15.54
CA ILE A 246 16.43 11.67 14.95
C ILE A 246 16.56 12.76 16.02
N GLN A 247 17.55 13.64 15.87
CA GLN A 247 17.64 14.88 16.67
C GLN A 247 16.67 15.92 16.09
N GLN A 248 15.83 16.50 16.95
CA GLN A 248 14.89 17.54 16.54
C GLN A 248 15.65 18.76 15.99
N PRO A 249 15.20 19.36 14.87
CA PRO A 249 15.79 20.60 14.38
C PRO A 249 15.59 21.70 15.43
N LYS A 250 16.70 22.34 15.82
CA LYS A 250 16.69 23.45 16.77
C LYS A 250 15.95 24.62 16.13
N LYS A 251 14.79 25.00 16.67
CA LYS A 251 14.02 26.16 16.19
C LYS A 251 14.94 27.40 16.21
N PRO A 252 15.16 28.09 15.07
CA PRO A 252 15.87 29.36 15.08
C PRO A 252 14.96 30.40 15.74
N ASP A 253 15.46 31.01 16.81
CA ASP A 253 14.81 32.09 17.53
C ASP A 253 14.88 33.35 16.66
N LEU A 254 13.93 33.50 15.74
CA LEU A 254 13.77 34.72 14.95
C LEU A 254 12.96 35.70 15.77
N THR A 255 13.61 36.43 16.69
CA THR A 255 13.07 37.71 17.13
C THR A 255 13.03 38.64 15.91
N PRO A 256 11.86 39.17 15.51
CA PRO A 256 11.77 40.08 14.38
C PRO A 256 12.44 41.43 14.72
N GLU A 257 13.53 41.75 14.04
CA GLU A 257 14.06 43.12 14.02
C GLU A 257 13.18 43.98 13.10
N ILE A 258 12.41 44.88 13.69
CA ILE A 258 11.56 45.83 12.98
C ILE A 258 12.43 47.03 12.58
N GLU A 259 12.92 47.08 11.34
CA GLU A 259 13.84 48.15 10.89
C GLU A 259 13.17 49.52 10.69
N SER A 260 11.84 49.60 10.57
CA SER A 260 11.09 50.87 10.67
C SER A 260 9.58 50.66 10.62
N VAL A 261 8.83 51.52 11.32
CA VAL A 261 7.37 51.61 11.24
C VAL A 261 7.02 52.94 10.58
N GLU A 262 6.38 52.91 9.40
CA GLU A 262 5.78 54.09 8.78
C GLU A 262 4.34 54.25 9.24
N ILE A 263 4.03 55.39 9.87
CA ILE A 263 2.68 55.77 10.27
C ILE A 263 2.02 56.48 9.08
N ILE A 264 1.13 55.77 8.38
CA ILE A 264 0.28 56.37 7.35
C ILE A 264 -0.86 57.11 8.06
N ILE A 265 -0.80 58.44 8.08
CA ILE A 265 -1.92 59.27 8.55
C ILE A 265 -2.89 59.45 7.38
N PRO A 266 -4.14 58.94 7.46
CA PRO A 266 -5.12 59.16 6.40
C PRO A 266 -5.51 60.64 6.34
N GLN A 267 -5.31 61.25 5.18
CA GLN A 267 -5.74 62.62 4.88
C GLN A 267 -7.28 62.63 4.78
N THR A 268 -7.94 63.32 5.71
CA THR A 268 -9.38 63.57 5.67
C THR A 268 -9.68 64.60 4.58
N THR A 269 -10.55 64.24 3.64
CA THR A 269 -11.16 65.16 2.66
C THR A 269 -12.29 65.95 3.31
#